data_AF-A0A8E2DK73-F1
#
_entry.id   AF-A0A8E2DK73-F1
#
_cell.length_a   1.000
_cell.length_b   1.000
_cell.length_c   1.000
_cell.angle_alpha   90.00
_cell.angle_beta   90.00
_cell.angle_gamma   90.00
#
_symmetry.space_group_name_H-M   'P 1'
#
loop_
_entity.id
_entity.type
_entity.pdbx_description
1 polymer ?
#
loop_
_entity_poly.entity_id
_entity_poly.type
_entity_poly.pdbx_seq_one_letter_code
_entity_poly.pdbx_strand_id
1 'polypeptide(L)'
;GKGHHSKVQRGALTLPAPLCGNSRTGQVTVAVKKAKARGRARRLLRNEADLYARFPQHLQQEYCGYQIVPPILHPVPIGPVVPKFYGYYVPVDDHGNALDELYESYCEGRDGPVRGPSPLLLVEECGEPVDPSKLSPTERSEWFSLVRRMHDAGFIQNSFFTRNLLVQAGPLTRPPVERSSSTPSFRIIDFGRGEFRDDAKLRKLSASELERAVQEFIQRMMSEVLAAHEVLLLDVDDY
;
A
#
# COMPACT_ATOMS: atom_id res chain seq x y z
N GLY A 1 15.43 1.39 2.24
CA GLY A 1 14.92 1.25 3.62
C GLY A 1 15.15 -0.16 4.17
N LYS A 2 15.18 -0.32 5.50
CA LYS A 2 15.15 -1.63 6.18
C LYS A 2 13.93 -1.69 7.08
N GLY A 3 13.03 -2.64 6.84
CA GLY A 3 11.88 -2.91 7.70
C GLY A 3 12.14 -4.07 8.67
N HIS A 4 11.18 -4.30 9.56
CA HIS A 4 11.27 -5.41 10.51
C HIS A 4 11.25 -6.78 9.80
N HIS A 5 10.53 -6.90 8.69
CA HIS A 5 10.37 -8.16 7.93
C HIS A 5 10.93 -8.11 6.50
N SER A 6 11.38 -6.95 6.04
CA SER A 6 11.77 -6.75 4.64
C SER A 6 12.98 -5.84 4.48
N LYS A 7 13.61 -5.91 3.31
CA LYS A 7 14.62 -4.95 2.85
C LYS A 7 14.07 -4.31 1.57
N VAL A 8 14.13 -2.98 1.51
CA VAL A 8 13.67 -2.19 0.37
C VAL A 8 14.86 -1.46 -0.24
N GLN A 9 15.02 -1.56 -1.55
CA GLN A 9 16.04 -0.86 -2.32
C GLN A 9 15.42 -0.24 -3.56
N ARG A 10 16.01 0.86 -4.06
CA ARG A 10 15.64 1.38 -5.38
C ARG A 10 16.13 0.41 -6.46
N GLY A 11 15.36 0.28 -7.53
CA GLY A 11 15.71 -0.45 -8.74
C GLY A 11 15.26 0.30 -9.97
N ALA A 12 15.94 0.07 -11.09
CA ALA A 12 15.50 0.54 -12.40
C ALA A 12 14.67 -0.56 -13.06
N LEU A 13 13.48 -0.20 -13.57
CA LEU A 13 12.59 -1.11 -14.28
C LEU A 13 12.43 -0.63 -15.72
N THR A 14 12.70 -1.52 -16.68
CA THR A 14 12.33 -1.33 -18.08
C THR A 14 10.88 -1.73 -18.26
N LEU A 15 10.05 -0.79 -18.70
CA LEU A 15 8.64 -1.07 -18.98
C LEU A 15 8.48 -1.83 -20.31
N PRO A 16 7.45 -2.67 -20.46
CA PRO A 16 7.19 -3.35 -21.72
C PRO A 16 6.78 -2.35 -22.80
N ALA A 17 7.23 -2.59 -24.04
CA ALA A 17 6.83 -1.76 -25.18
C ALA A 17 5.29 -1.72 -25.33
N PRO A 18 4.68 -0.57 -25.68
CA PRO A 18 5.32 0.70 -26.06
C PRO A 18 5.60 1.65 -24.88
N LEU A 19 5.42 1.21 -23.63
CA LEU A 19 5.60 2.06 -22.46
C LEU A 19 7.08 2.37 -22.21
N CYS A 20 7.39 3.62 -21.90
CA CYS A 20 8.71 4.04 -21.46
C CYS A 20 8.59 5.04 -20.31
N GLY A 21 9.59 5.02 -19.42
CA GLY A 21 9.74 6.02 -18.38
C GLY A 21 10.18 7.35 -18.97
N ASN A 22 9.71 8.45 -18.38
CA ASN A 22 10.18 9.80 -18.72
C ASN A 22 11.56 10.06 -18.07
N SER A 23 12.56 9.30 -18.53
CA SER A 23 13.96 9.38 -18.09
C SER A 23 14.89 9.20 -19.28
N ARG A 24 16.16 9.60 -19.15
CA ARG A 24 17.15 9.46 -20.23
C ARG A 24 17.34 8.02 -20.71
N THR A 25 17.10 7.03 -19.84
CA THR A 25 17.25 5.60 -20.17
C THR A 25 15.92 4.94 -20.56
N GLY A 26 14.80 5.67 -20.53
CA GLY A 26 13.47 5.10 -20.73
C GLY A 26 13.00 4.16 -19.60
N GLN A 27 13.76 4.05 -18.50
CA GLN A 27 13.41 3.24 -17.34
C GLN A 27 12.70 4.07 -16.27
N VAL A 28 11.92 3.40 -15.42
CA VAL A 28 11.31 4.00 -14.23
C VAL A 28 12.01 3.52 -12.98
N THR A 29 12.09 4.37 -11.96
CA THR A 29 12.58 3.97 -10.64
C THR A 29 11.44 3.31 -9.87
N VAL A 30 11.73 2.14 -9.28
CA VAL A 30 10.79 1.37 -8.45
C VAL A 30 11.40 1.07 -7.10
N ALA A 31 10.54 0.90 -6.09
CA ALA A 31 10.89 0.28 -4.83
C ALA A 31 10.86 -1.25 -4.98
N VAL A 32 12.02 -1.88 -4.82
CA VAL A 32 12.18 -3.34 -4.81
C VAL A 32 12.16 -3.82 -3.36
N LYS A 33 11.07 -4.44 -2.94
CA LYS A 33 10.91 -5.01 -1.60
C LYS A 33 11.19 -6.50 -1.64
N LYS A 34 12.05 -6.95 -0.72
CA LYS A 34 12.41 -8.36 -0.51
C LYS A 34 12.10 -8.76 0.93
N ALA A 35 11.67 -9.99 1.14
CA ALA A 35 11.46 -10.53 2.47
C ALA A 35 12.79 -10.98 3.09
N LYS A 36 12.89 -10.89 4.42
CA LYS A 36 13.94 -11.59 5.16
C LYS A 36 13.77 -13.11 5.00
N ALA A 37 14.83 -13.87 5.27
CA ALA A 37 14.83 -15.33 5.19
C ALA A 37 14.07 -16.00 6.36
N ARG A 38 12.80 -15.63 6.55
CA ARG A 38 11.90 -16.17 7.58
C ARG A 38 10.50 -16.40 7.02
N GLY A 39 9.81 -17.44 7.50
CA GLY A 39 8.48 -17.83 7.01
C GLY A 39 7.47 -16.68 7.13
N ARG A 40 7.43 -16.02 8.30
CA ARG A 40 6.54 -14.87 8.51
C ARG A 40 6.85 -13.70 7.57
N ALA A 41 8.12 -13.46 7.25
CA ALA A 41 8.49 -12.38 6.34
C ALA A 41 8.01 -12.64 4.90
N ARG A 42 8.07 -13.89 4.44
CA ARG A 42 7.53 -14.32 3.14
C ARG A 42 6.01 -14.16 3.09
N ARG A 43 5.32 -14.58 4.15
CA ARG A 43 3.87 -14.38 4.31
C ARG A 43 3.44 -12.95 4.08
N LEU A 44 4.06 -12.03 4.84
CA LEU A 44 3.69 -10.62 4.82
C LEU A 44 3.94 -10.04 3.43
N LEU A 45 5.05 -10.39 2.77
CA LEU A 45 5.33 -9.92 1.41
C LEU A 45 4.32 -10.44 0.39
N ARG A 46 3.92 -11.72 0.48
CA ARG A 46 2.89 -12.31 -0.40
C ARG A 46 1.52 -11.69 -0.16
N ASN A 47 1.13 -11.48 1.10
CA ASN A 47 -0.13 -10.83 1.45
C ASN A 47 -0.19 -9.41 0.89
N GLU A 48 0.91 -8.67 1.04
CA GLU A 48 1.03 -7.33 0.47
C GLU A 48 0.89 -7.34 -1.06
N ALA A 49 1.53 -8.30 -1.73
CA ALA A 49 1.39 -8.47 -3.18
C ALA A 49 -0.04 -8.84 -3.62
N ASP A 50 -0.71 -9.74 -2.90
CA ASP A 50 -2.11 -10.12 -3.18
C ASP A 50 -3.05 -8.91 -3.05
N LEU A 51 -2.86 -8.08 -2.02
CA LEU A 51 -3.64 -6.85 -1.87
C LEU A 51 -3.35 -5.84 -2.98
N TYR A 52 -2.08 -5.66 -3.35
CA TYR A 52 -1.72 -4.80 -4.48
C TYR A 52 -2.37 -5.24 -5.80
N ALA A 53 -2.44 -6.54 -6.04
CA ALA A 53 -3.11 -7.11 -7.21
C ALA A 53 -4.64 -6.93 -7.17
N ARG A 54 -5.24 -6.82 -5.97
CA ARG A 54 -6.69 -6.64 -5.79
C ARG A 54 -7.15 -5.19 -5.76
N PHE A 55 -6.27 -4.24 -5.43
CA PHE A 55 -6.67 -2.84 -5.36
C PHE A 55 -7.27 -2.39 -6.69
N PRO A 56 -8.46 -1.77 -6.67
CA PRO A 56 -9.04 -1.22 -7.89
C PRO A 56 -8.10 -0.16 -8.46
N GLN A 57 -8.10 -0.06 -9.78
CA GLN A 57 -7.20 0.79 -10.55
C GLN A 57 -7.21 2.25 -10.06
N HIS A 58 -8.37 2.75 -9.63
CA HIS A 58 -8.52 4.13 -9.18
C HIS A 58 -7.75 4.47 -7.89
N LEU A 59 -7.37 3.48 -7.08
CA LEU A 59 -6.54 3.71 -5.89
C LEU A 59 -5.04 3.74 -6.23
N GLN A 60 -4.63 3.26 -7.40
CA GLN A 60 -3.23 3.17 -7.83
C GLN A 60 -2.87 4.18 -8.92
N GLN A 61 -3.86 4.76 -9.60
CA GLN A 61 -3.67 5.65 -10.75
C GLN A 61 -3.87 7.12 -10.42
N GLU A 62 -3.18 7.97 -11.18
CA GLU A 62 -3.29 9.42 -11.07
C GLU A 62 -4.58 9.88 -11.76
N TYR A 63 -5.42 10.59 -11.02
CA TYR A 63 -6.57 11.31 -11.56
C TYR A 63 -6.39 12.79 -11.27
N CYS A 64 -7.14 13.62 -12.01
CA CYS A 64 -7.24 15.04 -11.74
C CYS A 64 -8.65 15.37 -11.23
N GLY A 65 -8.74 16.38 -10.37
CA GLY A 65 -10.01 16.86 -9.85
C GLY A 65 -10.09 16.77 -8.33
N TYR A 66 -11.28 17.04 -7.81
CA TYR A 66 -11.57 17.05 -6.38
C TYR A 66 -12.80 16.22 -6.08
N GLN A 67 -12.85 15.64 -4.89
CA GLN A 67 -14.00 14.90 -4.38
C GLN A 67 -14.35 15.33 -2.95
N ILE A 68 -15.59 15.09 -2.56
CA ILE A 68 -16.03 15.19 -1.16
C ILE A 68 -16.01 13.79 -0.55
N VAL A 69 -15.40 13.64 0.62
CA VAL A 69 -15.23 12.34 1.30
C VAL A 69 -15.67 12.48 2.75
N PRO A 70 -16.96 12.23 3.05
CA PRO A 70 -17.45 12.34 4.41
C PRO A 70 -16.59 11.54 5.42
N PRO A 71 -16.27 12.12 6.59
CA PRO A 71 -16.82 13.37 7.14
C PRO A 71 -16.18 14.66 6.61
N ILE A 72 -15.20 14.59 5.71
CA ILE A 72 -14.56 15.77 5.12
C ILE A 72 -15.52 16.46 4.15
N LEU A 73 -16.01 17.64 4.53
CA LEU A 73 -17.06 18.35 3.80
C LEU A 73 -16.53 19.37 2.79
N HIS A 74 -15.22 19.52 2.68
CA HIS A 74 -14.57 20.35 1.67
C HIS A 74 -13.89 19.51 0.58
N PRO A 75 -13.66 20.07 -0.63
CA PRO A 75 -13.06 19.33 -1.73
C PRO A 75 -11.60 18.94 -1.46
N VAL A 76 -11.28 17.66 -1.59
CA VAL A 76 -9.91 17.11 -1.51
C VAL A 76 -9.47 16.54 -2.86
N PRO A 77 -8.18 16.62 -3.23
CA PRO A 77 -7.69 16.11 -4.51
C PRO A 77 -7.98 14.61 -4.72
N ILE A 78 -8.41 14.26 -5.93
CA ILE A 78 -8.57 12.86 -6.37
C ILE A 78 -7.18 12.34 -6.77
N GLY A 79 -6.38 11.95 -5.80
CA GLY A 79 -5.06 11.33 -6.02
C GLY A 79 -5.05 9.82 -5.75
N PRO A 80 -4.01 9.09 -6.19
CA PRO A 80 -3.82 7.70 -5.80
C PRO A 80 -3.68 7.56 -4.29
N VAL A 81 -4.24 6.49 -3.75
CA VAL A 81 -4.22 6.17 -2.31
C VAL A 81 -3.03 5.28 -1.98
N VAL A 82 -2.73 4.33 -2.86
CA VAL A 82 -1.68 3.31 -2.68
C VAL A 82 -0.68 3.36 -3.84
N PRO A 83 0.54 2.83 -3.65
CA PRO A 83 1.55 2.73 -4.71
C PRO A 83 1.04 2.03 -5.97
N LYS A 84 1.55 2.45 -7.13
CA LYS A 84 1.46 1.64 -8.35
C LYS A 84 2.13 0.28 -8.15
N PHE A 85 1.41 -0.79 -8.50
CA PHE A 85 1.93 -2.16 -8.49
C PHE A 85 2.53 -2.54 -9.84
N TYR A 86 3.81 -2.92 -9.85
CA TYR A 86 4.51 -3.39 -11.06
C TYR A 86 4.61 -4.92 -11.14
N GLY A 87 4.38 -5.61 -10.03
CA GLY A 87 4.32 -7.07 -10.01
C GLY A 87 4.99 -7.70 -8.79
N TYR A 88 4.69 -8.99 -8.61
CA TYR A 88 5.32 -9.88 -7.64
C TYR A 88 6.02 -11.00 -8.39
N TYR A 89 7.34 -11.08 -8.25
CA TYR A 89 8.20 -11.97 -9.02
C TYR A 89 8.77 -13.04 -8.11
N VAL A 90 8.54 -14.29 -8.48
CA VAL A 90 9.02 -15.45 -7.75
C VAL A 90 10.26 -16.01 -8.46
N PRO A 91 11.33 -16.36 -7.72
CA PRO A 91 12.49 -17.03 -8.30
C PRO A 91 12.10 -18.39 -8.88
N VAL A 92 12.71 -18.78 -9.98
CA VAL A 92 12.53 -20.10 -10.57
C VAL A 92 13.80 -20.94 -10.47
N ASP A 93 13.66 -22.27 -10.47
CA ASP A 93 14.78 -23.19 -10.67
C ASP A 93 15.19 -23.29 -12.16
N ASP A 94 16.19 -24.11 -12.45
CA ASP A 94 16.70 -24.33 -13.82
C ASP A 94 15.65 -24.97 -14.76
N HIS A 95 14.55 -25.48 -14.21
CA HIS A 95 13.43 -26.07 -14.95
C HIS A 95 12.25 -25.09 -15.09
N GLY A 96 12.35 -23.88 -14.54
CA GLY A 96 11.28 -22.88 -14.58
C GLY A 96 10.23 -23.04 -13.49
N ASN A 97 10.41 -23.95 -12.51
CA ASN A 97 9.47 -24.14 -11.42
C ASN A 97 9.63 -23.04 -10.36
N ALA A 98 8.51 -22.55 -9.84
CA ALA A 98 8.50 -21.49 -8.84
C ALA A 98 9.06 -21.95 -7.49
N LEU A 99 10.09 -21.29 -6.99
CA LEU A 99 10.72 -21.56 -5.69
C LEU A 99 10.03 -20.77 -4.55
N ASP A 100 8.71 -20.94 -4.40
CA ASP A 100 7.91 -20.26 -3.35
C ASP A 100 6.91 -21.20 -2.63
N GLU A 101 7.08 -22.53 -2.78
CA GLU A 101 6.24 -23.56 -2.15
C GLU A 101 6.46 -23.71 -0.64
N LEU A 102 7.70 -23.48 -0.15
CA LEU A 102 8.08 -23.63 1.27
C LEU A 102 7.24 -22.78 2.24
N TYR A 103 6.48 -21.83 1.72
CA TYR A 103 5.61 -20.95 2.50
C TYR A 103 4.20 -21.52 2.72
N GLU A 104 3.66 -22.36 1.84
CA GLU A 104 2.30 -22.94 2.02
C GLU A 104 2.24 -23.88 3.23
N SER A 105 3.38 -24.49 3.60
CA SER A 105 3.53 -25.30 4.80
C SER A 105 3.74 -24.51 6.09
N TYR A 106 3.62 -23.17 6.08
CA TYR A 106 3.77 -22.36 7.28
C TYR A 106 2.61 -22.58 8.27
N CYS A 107 2.93 -23.08 9.47
CA CYS A 107 1.98 -23.13 10.59
C CYS A 107 2.15 -21.87 11.46
N GLU A 108 1.04 -21.20 11.79
CA GLU A 108 1.04 -20.15 12.81
C GLU A 108 1.55 -20.72 14.14
N GLY A 109 2.75 -20.30 14.57
CA GLY A 109 3.40 -20.78 15.78
C GLY A 109 4.87 -21.18 15.62
N ARG A 110 5.36 -21.40 14.37
CA ARG A 110 6.78 -21.71 14.10
C ARG A 110 7.35 -20.76 13.03
N ASP A 111 7.87 -19.60 13.44
CA ASP A 111 8.63 -18.71 12.55
C ASP A 111 10.06 -19.24 12.37
N GLY A 112 10.24 -20.14 11.41
CA GLY A 112 11.53 -20.73 11.07
C GLY A 112 12.28 -19.97 9.97
N PRO A 113 13.62 -20.18 9.85
CA PRO A 113 14.38 -19.71 8.71
C PRO A 113 13.91 -20.40 7.42
N VAL A 114 13.85 -19.65 6.32
CA VAL A 114 13.49 -20.18 4.99
C VAL A 114 14.72 -20.13 4.10
N ARG A 115 14.97 -21.21 3.35
CA ARG A 115 16.07 -21.31 2.38
C ARG A 115 15.67 -20.72 1.03
N GLY A 116 16.67 -20.36 0.23
CA GLY A 116 16.46 -19.90 -1.14
C GLY A 116 16.22 -18.39 -1.30
N PRO A 117 16.24 -17.91 -2.56
CA PRO A 117 16.07 -16.50 -2.90
C PRO A 117 14.72 -15.94 -2.46
N SER A 118 14.65 -14.63 -2.23
CA SER A 118 13.38 -13.94 -1.93
C SER A 118 12.64 -13.57 -3.21
N PRO A 119 11.30 -13.74 -3.24
CA PRO A 119 10.45 -13.01 -4.14
C PRO A 119 10.72 -11.51 -4.08
N LEU A 120 10.44 -10.85 -5.20
CA LEU A 120 10.54 -9.41 -5.36
C LEU A 120 9.13 -8.83 -5.51
N LEU A 121 8.78 -7.89 -4.65
CA LEU A 121 7.63 -7.02 -4.84
C LEU A 121 8.13 -5.71 -5.43
N LEU A 122 7.65 -5.36 -6.62
CA LEU A 122 7.98 -4.12 -7.31
C LEU A 122 6.80 -3.15 -7.22
N VAL A 123 7.01 -2.01 -6.56
CA VAL A 123 6.00 -0.96 -6.38
C VAL A 123 6.61 0.41 -6.65
N GLU A 124 5.76 1.42 -6.76
CA GLU A 124 6.16 2.83 -6.87
C GLU A 124 7.18 3.22 -5.77
N GLU A 125 8.16 4.04 -6.13
CA GLU A 125 8.96 4.75 -5.14
C GLU A 125 8.18 5.98 -4.66
N CYS A 126 7.80 6.00 -3.38
CA CYS A 126 6.86 6.99 -2.85
C CYS A 126 7.51 8.08 -1.98
N GLY A 127 8.84 8.21 -2.01
CA GLY A 127 9.58 9.20 -1.22
C GLY A 127 9.80 8.78 0.22
N GLU A 128 9.58 9.72 1.14
CA GLU A 128 9.98 9.62 2.55
C GLU A 128 8.76 9.63 3.48
N PRO A 129 8.87 9.09 4.70
CA PRO A 129 7.81 9.17 5.70
C PRO A 129 7.36 10.61 5.98
N VAL A 130 6.06 10.79 6.13
CA VAL A 130 5.47 12.07 6.52
C VAL A 130 5.86 12.43 7.96
N ASP A 131 5.96 13.74 8.21
CA ASP A 131 6.05 14.31 9.55
C ASP A 131 4.71 14.99 9.88
N PRO A 132 3.84 14.36 10.69
CA PRO A 132 2.51 14.89 11.00
C PRO A 132 2.52 16.29 11.63
N SER A 133 3.60 16.64 12.33
CA SER A 133 3.75 17.95 12.97
C SER A 133 3.92 19.10 11.97
N LYS A 134 4.27 18.79 10.72
CA LYS A 134 4.50 19.75 9.63
C LYS A 134 3.36 19.83 8.62
N LEU A 135 2.35 18.96 8.76
CA LEU A 135 1.19 18.96 7.88
C LEU A 135 0.28 20.14 8.21
N SER A 136 -0.11 20.88 7.17
CA SER A 136 -1.21 21.84 7.23
C SER A 136 -2.55 21.12 7.44
N PRO A 137 -3.60 21.81 7.94
CA PRO A 137 -4.93 21.24 8.07
C PRO A 137 -5.44 20.61 6.76
N THR A 138 -5.26 21.29 5.63
CA THR A 138 -5.67 20.76 4.31
C THR A 138 -4.94 19.46 3.93
N GLU A 139 -3.64 19.36 4.22
CA GLU A 139 -2.90 18.11 3.96
C GLU A 139 -3.30 16.99 4.92
N ARG A 140 -3.69 17.32 6.17
CA ARG A 140 -4.25 16.35 7.11
C ARG A 140 -5.59 15.80 6.62
N SER A 141 -6.48 16.67 6.16
CA SER A 141 -7.74 16.28 5.52
C SER A 141 -7.49 15.41 4.29
N GLU A 142 -6.53 15.79 3.42
CA GLU A 142 -6.17 14.97 2.26
C GLU A 142 -5.69 13.58 2.68
N TRP A 143 -4.77 13.47 3.65
CA TRP A 143 -4.33 12.17 4.19
C TRP A 143 -5.46 11.35 4.78
N PHE A 144 -6.36 11.98 5.53
CA PHE A 144 -7.52 11.28 6.09
C PHE A 144 -8.46 10.79 4.98
N SER A 145 -8.61 11.55 3.91
CA SER A 145 -9.37 11.13 2.73
C SER A 145 -8.78 9.87 2.09
N LEU A 146 -7.45 9.68 2.09
CA LEU A 146 -6.82 8.46 1.57
C LEU A 146 -7.25 7.25 2.40
N VAL A 147 -7.28 7.37 3.73
CA VAL A 147 -7.75 6.30 4.63
C VAL A 147 -9.22 5.96 4.36
N ARG A 148 -10.07 6.99 4.27
CA ARG A 148 -11.51 6.81 3.99
C ARG A 148 -11.75 6.13 2.65
N ARG A 149 -11.08 6.60 1.58
CA ARG A 149 -11.21 6.01 0.23
C ARG A 149 -10.72 4.57 0.17
N MET A 150 -9.68 4.21 0.94
CA MET A 150 -9.22 2.83 1.09
C MET A 150 -10.30 1.95 1.77
N HIS A 151 -10.89 2.45 2.86
CA HIS A 151 -11.95 1.75 3.60
C HIS A 151 -13.22 1.57 2.76
N ASP A 152 -13.63 2.63 2.04
CA ASP A 152 -14.81 2.59 1.16
C ASP A 152 -14.62 1.59 0.00
N ALA A 153 -13.37 1.36 -0.43
CA ALA A 153 -13.03 0.31 -1.38
C ALA A 153 -12.95 -1.11 -0.76
N GLY A 154 -13.18 -1.25 0.54
CA GLY A 154 -13.21 -2.53 1.25
C GLY A 154 -11.85 -3.03 1.71
N PHE A 155 -10.85 -2.14 1.86
CA PHE A 155 -9.49 -2.50 2.29
C PHE A 155 -9.15 -1.90 3.64
N ILE A 156 -8.32 -2.60 4.43
CA ILE A 156 -7.75 -2.14 5.70
C ILE A 156 -6.24 -2.38 5.66
N GLN A 157 -5.43 -1.46 6.17
CA GLN A 157 -3.97 -1.60 6.13
C GLN A 157 -3.42 -2.38 7.36
N ASN A 158 -4.05 -2.26 8.54
CA ASN A 158 -3.80 -2.99 9.78
C ASN A 158 -2.40 -2.79 10.41
N SER A 159 -1.72 -1.70 10.06
CA SER A 159 -0.42 -1.29 10.59
C SER A 159 -0.20 0.21 10.35
N PHE A 160 -1.18 1.02 10.75
CA PHE A 160 -1.21 2.45 10.46
C PHE A 160 -0.21 3.19 11.37
N PHE A 161 0.93 3.58 10.80
CA PHE A 161 2.02 4.29 11.49
C PHE A 161 2.63 5.31 10.52
N THR A 162 3.20 6.40 11.03
CA THR A 162 3.83 7.47 10.23
C THR A 162 4.82 6.94 9.17
N ARG A 163 5.62 5.93 9.50
CA ARG A 163 6.56 5.27 8.57
C ARG A 163 5.91 4.64 7.32
N ASN A 164 4.61 4.39 7.37
CA ASN A 164 3.82 3.79 6.30
C ASN A 164 3.00 4.83 5.51
N LEU A 165 3.16 6.11 5.83
CA LEU A 165 2.57 7.23 5.14
C LEU A 165 3.69 7.98 4.44
N LEU A 166 3.85 7.77 3.13
CA LEU A 166 4.94 8.34 2.37
C LEU A 166 4.49 9.56 1.57
N VAL A 167 5.36 10.56 1.51
CA VAL A 167 5.21 11.78 0.72
C VAL A 167 6.40 11.95 -0.22
N GLN A 168 6.11 12.37 -1.44
CA GLN A 168 7.10 12.84 -2.41
C GLN A 168 6.64 14.14 -3.06
N ALA A 169 7.60 14.88 -3.61
CA ALA A 169 7.29 16.04 -4.44
C ALA A 169 6.47 15.62 -5.67
N GLY A 170 5.45 16.40 -6.01
CA GLY A 170 4.58 16.17 -7.16
C GLY A 170 4.46 17.39 -8.07
N PRO A 171 3.57 17.37 -9.07
CA PRO A 171 2.72 16.22 -9.43
C PRO A 171 3.53 15.14 -10.17
N LEU A 172 3.14 13.87 -10.01
CA LEU A 172 3.90 12.76 -10.61
C LEU A 172 3.75 12.66 -12.14
N THR A 173 2.85 13.44 -12.73
CA THR A 173 2.74 13.66 -14.18
C THR A 173 3.92 14.45 -14.74
N ARG A 174 4.71 15.11 -13.89
CA ARG A 174 5.91 15.88 -14.26
C ARG A 174 7.19 15.08 -13.98
N PRO A 175 8.28 15.33 -14.74
CA PRO A 175 9.57 14.72 -14.46
C PRO A 175 10.11 15.19 -13.09
N PRO A 176 10.97 14.41 -12.41
CA PRO A 176 11.43 14.71 -11.05
C PRO A 176 11.97 16.13 -10.84
N VAL A 177 12.62 16.72 -11.85
CA VAL A 177 13.20 18.07 -11.79
C VAL A 177 12.16 19.20 -11.78
N GLU A 178 10.93 18.92 -12.20
CA GLU A 178 9.80 19.86 -12.22
C GLU A 178 8.85 19.66 -11.03
N ARG A 179 9.12 18.68 -10.16
CA ARG A 179 8.27 18.38 -9.00
C ARG A 179 8.62 19.28 -7.83
N SER A 180 7.60 19.63 -7.04
CA SER A 180 7.72 20.51 -5.89
C SER A 180 6.96 19.96 -4.68
N SER A 181 7.43 20.32 -3.48
CA SER A 181 6.71 20.08 -2.22
C SER A 181 5.46 20.96 -2.08
N SER A 182 5.26 21.96 -2.93
CA SER A 182 4.04 22.77 -2.97
C SER A 182 2.82 22.01 -3.52
N THR A 183 3.06 20.88 -4.20
CA THR A 183 2.04 19.98 -4.73
C THR A 183 2.45 18.55 -4.39
N PRO A 184 2.43 18.17 -3.10
CA PRO A 184 2.90 16.88 -2.65
C PRO A 184 2.06 15.72 -3.21
N SER A 185 2.60 14.52 -3.19
CA SER A 185 1.88 13.30 -3.55
C SER A 185 2.03 12.27 -2.43
N PHE A 186 0.88 11.81 -1.94
CA PHE A 186 0.77 10.98 -0.74
C PHE A 186 0.45 9.51 -1.09
N ARG A 187 0.99 8.56 -0.31
CA ARG A 187 0.78 7.12 -0.48
C ARG A 187 0.73 6.39 0.86
N ILE A 188 -0.27 5.54 1.05
CA ILE A 188 -0.31 4.54 2.12
C ILE A 188 0.43 3.28 1.64
N ILE A 189 1.38 2.77 2.43
CA ILE A 189 2.20 1.60 2.08
C ILE A 189 2.16 0.48 3.13
N ASP A 190 2.87 -0.62 2.84
CA ASP A 190 3.13 -1.74 3.75
C ASP A 190 1.90 -2.57 4.13
N PHE A 191 1.21 -3.12 3.12
CA PHE A 191 0.01 -3.95 3.30
C PHE A 191 0.29 -5.40 3.73
N GLY A 192 1.44 -5.67 4.36
CA GLY A 192 1.80 -7.03 4.76
C GLY A 192 0.82 -7.64 5.76
N ARG A 193 0.11 -6.80 6.52
CA ARG A 193 -0.96 -7.20 7.47
C ARG A 193 -2.35 -6.78 7.01
N GLY A 194 -2.44 -6.19 5.83
CA GLY A 194 -3.70 -5.65 5.34
C GLY A 194 -4.72 -6.74 5.09
N GLU A 195 -5.96 -6.30 4.94
CA GLU A 195 -7.11 -7.15 4.70
C GLU A 195 -8.00 -6.54 3.63
N PHE A 196 -8.74 -7.41 2.94
CA PHE A 196 -9.75 -7.03 1.97
C PHE A 196 -11.05 -7.76 2.26
N ARG A 197 -12.16 -7.04 2.17
CA ARG A 197 -13.50 -7.60 2.28
C ARG A 197 -13.88 -8.34 1.01
N ASP A 198 -13.70 -9.66 1.02
CA ASP A 198 -14.10 -10.53 -0.08
C ASP A 198 -15.60 -10.85 -0.03
N ASP A 199 -16.40 -10.06 -0.75
CA ASP A 199 -17.85 -10.26 -0.85
C ASP A 199 -18.24 -11.65 -1.41
N ALA A 200 -17.42 -12.26 -2.28
CA ALA A 200 -17.69 -13.59 -2.80
C ALA A 200 -17.50 -14.66 -1.72
N LYS A 201 -16.54 -14.47 -0.81
CA LYS A 201 -16.37 -15.31 0.39
C LYS A 201 -17.52 -15.09 1.37
N LEU A 202 -17.92 -13.84 1.61
CA LEU A 202 -19.00 -13.50 2.54
C LEU A 202 -20.35 -14.13 2.14
N ARG A 203 -20.66 -14.20 0.84
CA ARG A 203 -21.89 -14.83 0.32
C ARG A 203 -22.01 -16.32 0.62
N LYS A 204 -20.92 -17.00 0.98
CA LYS A 204 -20.91 -18.44 1.31
C LYS A 204 -21.14 -18.71 2.79
N LEU A 205 -21.17 -17.66 3.62
CA LEU A 205 -21.34 -17.78 5.06
C LEU A 205 -22.81 -17.95 5.44
N SER A 206 -23.06 -18.61 6.56
CA SER A 206 -24.38 -18.53 7.21
C SER A 206 -24.67 -17.10 7.70
N ALA A 207 -25.94 -16.79 7.98
CA ALA A 207 -26.33 -15.45 8.41
C ALA A 207 -25.57 -14.96 9.67
N SER A 208 -25.38 -15.84 10.67
CA SER A 208 -24.66 -15.50 11.90
C SER A 208 -23.15 -15.30 11.69
N GLU A 209 -22.55 -16.11 10.81
CA GLU A 209 -21.13 -15.96 10.43
C GLU A 209 -20.90 -14.68 9.62
N LEU A 210 -21.82 -14.35 8.71
CA LEU A 210 -21.79 -13.12 7.93
C LEU A 210 -21.87 -11.90 8.84
N GLU A 211 -22.85 -11.88 9.76
CA GLU A 211 -23.01 -10.79 10.73
C GLU A 211 -21.74 -10.59 11.55
N ARG A 212 -21.18 -11.67 12.11
CA ARG A 212 -19.92 -11.60 12.87
C ARG A 212 -18.76 -11.08 12.02
N ALA A 213 -18.58 -11.60 10.80
CA ALA A 213 -17.49 -11.19 9.92
C ALA A 213 -17.58 -9.70 9.53
N VAL A 214 -18.80 -9.21 9.27
CA VAL A 214 -19.05 -7.80 8.97
C VAL A 214 -18.75 -6.92 10.19
N GLN A 215 -19.21 -7.31 11.38
CA GLN A 215 -18.94 -6.56 12.61
C GLN A 215 -17.44 -6.50 12.92
N GLU A 216 -16.71 -7.62 12.81
CA GLU A 216 -15.26 -7.66 13.01
C GLU A 216 -14.50 -6.78 12.00
N PHE A 217 -14.97 -6.73 10.75
CA PHE A 217 -14.37 -5.86 9.73
C PHE A 217 -14.63 -4.38 10.05
N ILE A 218 -15.86 -4.02 10.43
CA ILE A 218 -16.23 -2.66 10.84
C ILE A 218 -15.40 -2.22 12.06
N GLN A 219 -15.27 -3.08 13.07
CA GLN A 219 -14.46 -2.79 14.26
C GLN A 219 -13.00 -2.50 13.91
N ARG A 220 -12.42 -3.27 12.98
CA ARG A 220 -11.04 -3.04 12.50
C ARG A 220 -10.92 -1.74 11.69
N MET A 221 -11.88 -1.43 10.82
CA MET A 221 -11.89 -0.13 10.14
C MET A 221 -11.95 1.02 11.15
N MET A 222 -12.81 0.94 12.16
CA MET A 222 -12.93 1.97 13.19
C MET A 222 -11.66 2.11 14.01
N SER A 223 -11.01 1.00 14.36
CA SER A 223 -9.70 1.00 15.02
C SER A 223 -8.63 1.69 14.15
N GLU A 224 -8.60 1.43 12.84
CA GLU A 224 -7.68 2.09 11.92
C GLU A 224 -8.00 3.58 11.73
N VAL A 225 -9.28 3.97 11.74
CA VAL A 225 -9.67 5.39 11.77
C VAL A 225 -9.12 6.06 13.02
N LEU A 226 -9.32 5.49 14.21
CA LEU A 226 -8.78 6.05 15.45
C LEU A 226 -7.25 6.16 15.42
N ALA A 227 -6.57 5.14 14.89
CA ALA A 227 -5.12 5.19 14.67
C ALA A 227 -4.74 6.31 13.69
N ALA A 228 -5.53 6.56 12.65
CA ALA A 228 -5.29 7.66 11.72
C ALA A 228 -5.46 9.03 12.39
N HIS A 229 -6.46 9.22 13.25
CA HIS A 229 -6.61 10.45 14.04
C HIS A 229 -5.37 10.73 14.90
N GLU A 230 -4.88 9.70 15.61
CA GLU A 230 -3.69 9.83 16.45
C GLU A 230 -2.43 10.10 15.61
N VAL A 231 -2.21 9.33 14.54
CA VAL A 231 -1.00 9.39 13.71
C VAL A 231 -0.92 10.69 12.91
N LEU A 232 -2.04 11.20 12.40
CA LEU A 232 -2.09 12.42 11.59
C LEU A 232 -2.35 13.68 12.42
N LEU A 233 -2.54 13.52 13.74
CA LEU A 233 -2.88 14.62 14.67
C LEU A 233 -4.17 15.35 14.27
N LEU A 234 -5.19 14.62 13.82
CA LEU A 234 -6.42 15.23 13.29
C LEU A 234 -7.22 15.92 14.41
N ASP A 235 -7.69 17.13 14.13
CA ASP A 235 -8.61 17.91 14.97
C ASP A 235 -10.02 17.92 14.38
N VAL A 236 -11.04 18.33 15.14
CA VAL A 236 -12.43 18.49 14.69
C VAL A 236 -12.54 19.43 13.50
N ASP A 237 -11.67 20.45 13.43
CA ASP A 237 -11.64 21.43 12.34
C ASP A 237 -11.06 20.87 11.02
N ASP A 238 -10.49 19.65 11.02
CA ASP A 238 -9.90 19.02 9.83
C ASP A 238 -10.95 18.28 8.95
N TYR A 239 -12.24 18.22 9.34
CA TYR A 239 -13.31 17.55 8.56
C TYR A 239 -14.51 18.46 8.24
#